data_AF-A0A225UEU4-F1
#
_entry.id   AF-A0A225UEU4-F1
#
_cell.length_a   1.000
_cell.length_b   1.000
_cell.length_c   1.000
_cell.angle_alpha   90.00
_cell.angle_beta   90.00
_cell.angle_gamma   90.00
#
_symmetry.space_group_name_H-M   'P 1'
#
loop_
_entity.id
_entity.type
_entity.pdbx_description
1 polymer ?
#
loop_
_entity_poly.entity_id
_entity_poly.type
_entity_poly.pdbx_seq_one_letter_code
_entity_poly.pdbx_strand_id
1 'polypeptide(L)'
;MITEISPHTTNLYSVVPDLIEHLNQQHQQILSHFDRSVREIGSSVHHVQEALTRLTSGSASFRLAVDWGSANDGSGASEVVSHPHAPTEYKQVRSLKTVHQVWQEWESGLNGGPPVRIMEETHGSSWRCNAAEKRFFFRRKRIIDRVVLIAQEQNISHTQAATILEAQRTNSKLTLNGLSDTLHRKK
;
A
#
# COMPACT_ATOMS: atom_id res chain seq x y z
N MET A 1 50.36 -26.24 -45.01
CA MET A 1 49.25 -25.29 -44.80
C MET A 1 49.16 -25.04 -43.31
N ILE A 2 49.82 -24.00 -42.82
CA ILE A 2 49.86 -23.65 -41.39
C ILE A 2 49.13 -22.32 -41.29
N THR A 3 47.90 -22.35 -40.77
CA THR A 3 47.12 -21.15 -40.46
C THR A 3 47.78 -20.46 -39.28
N GLU A 4 48.33 -19.26 -39.51
CA GLU A 4 48.73 -18.34 -38.44
C GLU A 4 47.49 -17.98 -37.61
N ILE A 5 47.42 -18.49 -36.39
CA ILE A 5 46.38 -18.14 -35.43
C ILE A 5 46.85 -16.85 -34.75
N SER A 6 46.30 -15.73 -35.22
CA SER A 6 46.58 -14.39 -34.69
C SER A 6 46.26 -14.31 -33.18
N PRO A 7 47.11 -13.69 -32.34
CA PRO A 7 47.00 -13.71 -30.88
C PRO A 7 45.69 -13.15 -30.33
N HIS A 8 45.00 -12.31 -31.10
CA HIS A 8 43.68 -11.77 -30.77
C HIS A 8 42.59 -12.86 -30.76
N THR A 9 42.74 -13.90 -31.59
CA THR A 9 41.78 -15.01 -31.64
C THR A 9 41.91 -15.90 -30.40
N THR A 10 43.15 -16.13 -29.92
CA THR A 10 43.41 -16.92 -28.71
C THR A 10 42.80 -16.30 -27.45
N ASN A 11 42.83 -14.96 -27.35
CA ASN A 11 42.23 -14.24 -26.23
C ASN A 11 40.68 -14.30 -26.24
N LEU A 12 40.08 -14.22 -27.43
CA LEU A 12 38.62 -14.40 -27.57
C LEU A 12 38.19 -15.83 -27.19
N TYR A 13 38.94 -16.86 -27.57
CA TYR A 13 38.64 -18.25 -27.20
C TYR A 13 38.73 -18.51 -25.69
N SER A 14 39.54 -17.75 -24.94
CA SER A 14 39.58 -17.87 -23.48
C SER A 14 38.46 -17.12 -22.76
N VAL A 15 37.94 -16.04 -23.34
CA VAL A 15 36.91 -15.18 -22.69
C VAL A 15 35.49 -15.67 -22.98
N VAL A 16 35.25 -16.36 -24.10
CA VAL A 16 33.93 -16.91 -24.45
C VAL A 16 33.39 -17.91 -23.41
N PRO A 17 34.18 -18.86 -22.86
CA PRO A 17 33.73 -19.76 -21.80
C PRO A 17 33.30 -19.00 -20.53
N ASP A 18 34.07 -18.00 -20.11
CA ASP A 18 33.77 -17.19 -18.92
C ASP A 18 32.47 -16.40 -19.11
N LEU A 19 32.22 -15.86 -20.30
CA LEU A 19 30.97 -15.19 -20.63
C LEU A 19 29.77 -16.16 -20.62
N ILE A 20 29.95 -17.38 -21.15
CA ILE A 20 28.91 -18.42 -21.13
C ILE A 20 28.61 -18.86 -19.70
N GLU A 21 29.64 -19.03 -18.88
CA GLU A 21 29.50 -19.37 -17.47
C GLU A 21 28.79 -18.25 -16.72
N HIS A 22 29.18 -16.99 -16.95
CA HIS A 22 28.53 -15.84 -16.33
C HIS A 22 27.05 -15.75 -16.72
N LEU A 23 26.73 -15.91 -18.00
CA LEU A 23 25.34 -15.85 -18.50
C LEU A 23 24.50 -17.00 -17.94
N ASN A 24 25.07 -18.21 -17.86
CA ASN A 24 24.43 -19.35 -17.19
C ASN A 24 24.22 -19.08 -15.70
N GLN A 25 25.20 -18.48 -15.02
CA GLN A 25 25.12 -18.14 -13.61
C GLN A 25 24.01 -17.10 -13.36
N GLN A 26 23.90 -16.07 -14.19
CA GLN A 26 22.80 -15.11 -14.14
C GLN A 26 21.44 -15.78 -14.37
N HIS A 27 21.35 -16.69 -15.34
CA HIS A 27 20.12 -17.44 -15.59
C HIS A 27 19.71 -18.29 -14.38
N GLN A 28 20.66 -18.99 -13.74
CA GLN A 28 20.40 -19.76 -12.54
C GLN A 28 19.96 -18.88 -11.36
N GLN A 29 20.55 -17.68 -11.21
CA GLN A 29 20.12 -16.73 -10.19
C GLN A 29 18.66 -16.30 -10.41
N ILE A 30 18.27 -15.97 -11.64
CA ILE A 30 16.89 -15.59 -11.97
C ILE A 30 15.92 -16.73 -11.64
N LEU A 31 16.25 -17.98 -12.03
CA LEU A 31 15.41 -19.14 -11.72
C LEU A 31 15.27 -19.37 -10.21
N SER A 32 16.35 -19.20 -9.45
CA SER A 32 16.32 -19.38 -7.99
C SER A 32 15.43 -18.34 -7.30
N HIS A 33 15.47 -17.09 -7.76
CA HIS A 33 14.64 -16.01 -7.23
C HIS A 33 13.17 -16.24 -7.57
N PHE A 34 12.89 -16.70 -8.78
CA PHE A 34 11.55 -17.03 -9.22
C PHE A 34 10.98 -18.22 -8.41
N ASP A 35 11.73 -19.31 -8.24
CA ASP A 35 11.29 -20.46 -7.44
C ASP A 35 10.98 -20.06 -5.99
N ARG A 36 11.83 -19.22 -5.38
CA ARG A 36 11.57 -18.67 -4.05
C ARG A 36 10.24 -17.88 -4.01
N SER A 37 10.03 -16.99 -4.98
CA SER A 37 8.80 -16.18 -5.04
C SER A 37 7.56 -17.06 -5.21
N VAL A 38 7.63 -18.07 -6.07
CA VAL A 38 6.53 -19.03 -6.28
C VAL A 38 6.23 -19.81 -4.99
N ARG A 39 7.26 -20.23 -4.24
CA ARG A 39 7.07 -20.90 -2.94
C ARG A 39 6.42 -20.00 -1.89
N GLU A 40 6.84 -18.74 -1.79
CA GLU A 40 6.26 -17.76 -0.85
C GLU A 40 4.78 -17.49 -1.17
N ILE A 41 4.44 -17.36 -2.45
CA ILE A 41 3.06 -17.23 -2.92
C ILE A 41 2.27 -18.51 -2.61
N GLY A 42 2.82 -19.69 -2.91
CA GLY A 42 2.19 -20.97 -2.63
C GLY A 42 1.85 -21.17 -1.15
N SER A 43 2.79 -20.79 -0.26
CA SER A 43 2.56 -20.80 1.19
C SER A 43 1.42 -19.86 1.60
N SER A 44 1.41 -18.63 1.05
CA SER A 44 0.36 -17.65 1.34
C SER A 44 -1.02 -18.14 0.89
N VAL A 45 -1.11 -18.74 -0.30
CA VAL A 45 -2.34 -19.35 -0.81
C VAL A 45 -2.79 -20.50 0.10
N HIS A 46 -1.87 -21.35 0.54
CA HIS A 46 -2.17 -22.45 1.45
C HIS A 46 -2.73 -21.94 2.80
N HIS A 47 -2.14 -20.88 3.36
CA HIS A 47 -2.64 -20.26 4.59
C HIS A 47 -4.07 -19.72 4.44
N VAL A 48 -4.37 -19.07 3.31
CA VAL A 48 -5.73 -18.58 3.01
C VAL A 48 -6.70 -19.75 2.88
N GLN A 49 -6.30 -20.83 2.19
CA GLN A 49 -7.13 -22.02 2.04
C GLN A 49 -7.39 -22.71 3.40
N GLU A 50 -6.39 -22.78 4.27
CA GLU A 50 -6.55 -23.32 5.62
C GLU A 50 -7.48 -22.45 6.48
N ALA A 51 -7.32 -21.12 6.42
CA ALA A 51 -8.22 -20.19 7.09
C ALA A 51 -9.68 -20.35 6.61
N LEU A 52 -9.89 -20.46 5.29
CA LEU A 52 -11.21 -20.72 4.71
C LEU A 52 -11.78 -22.07 5.19
N THR A 53 -10.96 -23.13 5.18
CA THR A 53 -11.37 -24.47 5.63
C THR A 53 -11.82 -24.45 7.10
N ARG A 54 -11.14 -23.67 7.96
CA ARG A 54 -11.52 -23.49 9.36
C ARG A 54 -12.86 -22.75 9.51
N LEU A 55 -13.10 -21.76 8.65
CA LEU A 55 -14.36 -21.01 8.61
C LEU A 55 -15.53 -21.87 8.09
N THR A 56 -15.32 -22.69 7.06
CA THR A 56 -16.37 -23.53 6.47
C THR A 56 -16.67 -24.78 7.29
N SER A 57 -15.68 -25.33 8.01
CA SER A 57 -15.85 -26.55 8.83
C SER A 57 -16.49 -26.29 10.20
N GLY A 58 -16.86 -25.05 10.52
CA GLY A 58 -17.49 -24.70 11.82
C GLY A 58 -16.52 -24.60 13.01
N SER A 59 -15.21 -24.77 12.79
CA SER A 59 -14.17 -24.68 13.84
C SER A 59 -13.66 -23.27 14.10
N ALA A 60 -14.11 -22.27 13.33
CA ALA A 60 -13.82 -20.86 13.55
C ALA A 60 -15.14 -20.09 13.71
N SER A 61 -15.33 -19.44 14.86
CA SER A 61 -16.43 -18.51 15.09
C SER A 61 -16.15 -17.19 14.38
N PHE A 62 -16.94 -16.85 13.38
CA PHE A 62 -16.99 -15.51 12.82
C PHE A 62 -18.10 -14.73 13.53
N ARG A 63 -17.76 -13.60 14.17
CA ARG A 63 -18.77 -12.67 14.72
C ARG A 63 -19.09 -11.64 13.64
N LEU A 64 -20.27 -11.76 13.02
CA LEU A 64 -20.81 -10.70 12.17
C LEU A 64 -21.39 -9.61 13.06
N ALA A 65 -20.67 -8.50 13.23
CA ALA A 65 -21.23 -7.29 13.81
C ALA A 65 -22.04 -6.55 12.73
N VAL A 66 -23.34 -6.83 12.66
CA VAL A 66 -24.27 -6.04 11.86
C VAL A 66 -24.81 -4.93 12.77
N ASP A 67 -24.26 -3.72 12.65
CA ASP A 67 -24.77 -2.53 13.33
C ASP A 67 -26.03 -2.05 12.59
N TRP A 68 -27.19 -2.54 13.01
CA TRP A 68 -28.46 -1.87 12.71
C TRP A 68 -28.72 -0.87 13.83
N GLY A 69 -28.70 0.42 13.47
CA GLY A 69 -28.75 1.52 14.41
C GLY A 69 -29.84 1.38 15.49
N SER A 70 -29.37 1.50 16.73
CA SER A 70 -30.03 2.08 17.90
C SER A 70 -31.21 1.34 18.54
N ALA A 71 -30.95 0.75 19.72
CA ALA A 71 -31.65 1.11 20.96
C ALA A 71 -30.82 0.66 22.18
N ASN A 72 -30.64 1.57 23.11
CA ASN A 72 -30.00 1.40 24.42
C ASN A 72 -30.86 0.53 25.35
N ASP A 73 -30.29 -0.50 25.98
CA ASP A 73 -30.47 -0.80 27.42
C ASP A 73 -29.54 -1.92 27.93
N GLY A 74 -29.10 -1.81 29.20
CA GLY A 74 -29.00 -2.95 30.12
C GLY A 74 -27.74 -3.84 30.14
N SER A 75 -26.81 -3.49 31.03
CA SER A 75 -26.00 -4.36 31.92
C SER A 75 -25.72 -5.84 31.57
N GLY A 76 -24.44 -6.20 31.48
CA GLY A 76 -23.96 -7.58 31.57
C GLY A 76 -22.43 -7.66 31.62
N ALA A 77 -21.90 -8.17 32.73
CA ALA A 77 -20.48 -8.21 33.04
C ALA A 77 -19.68 -9.27 32.25
N SER A 78 -18.39 -8.97 32.10
CA SER A 78 -17.25 -9.90 32.02
C SER A 78 -16.97 -10.62 30.69
N GLU A 79 -16.02 -10.07 29.91
CA GLU A 79 -14.75 -10.74 29.57
C GLU A 79 -13.89 -9.77 28.76
N VAL A 80 -12.83 -9.25 29.39
CA VAL A 80 -11.87 -8.34 28.77
C VAL A 80 -10.90 -9.16 27.92
N VAL A 81 -11.35 -9.60 26.74
CA VAL A 81 -10.46 -10.10 25.71
C VAL A 81 -9.85 -8.90 25.01
N SER A 82 -8.59 -8.64 25.32
CA SER A 82 -7.72 -7.62 24.73
C SER A 82 -7.58 -7.86 23.22
N HIS A 83 -8.54 -7.34 22.47
CA HIS A 83 -8.34 -7.02 21.06
C HIS A 83 -7.28 -5.89 21.01
N PRO A 84 -6.41 -5.82 19.98
CA PRO A 84 -5.65 -4.61 19.71
C PRO A 84 -6.68 -3.51 19.43
N HIS A 85 -7.02 -2.78 20.49
CA HIS A 85 -7.88 -1.63 20.44
C HIS A 85 -7.21 -0.68 19.45
N ALA A 86 -7.87 -0.39 18.33
CA ALA A 86 -7.51 0.77 17.52
C ALA A 86 -7.26 1.91 18.52
N PRO A 87 -6.17 2.68 18.43
CA PRO A 87 -6.04 3.86 19.27
C PRO A 87 -7.31 4.68 19.03
N THR A 88 -8.21 4.70 20.02
CA THR A 88 -9.59 5.24 19.98
C THR A 88 -9.61 6.74 19.70
N GLU A 89 -8.43 7.31 19.47
CA GLU A 89 -8.16 8.72 19.41
C GLU A 89 -7.31 9.13 18.20
N TYR A 90 -6.98 8.22 17.26
CA TYR A 90 -6.24 8.65 16.08
C TYR A 90 -7.06 9.66 15.26
N LYS A 91 -6.54 10.88 15.18
CA LYS A 91 -7.10 11.99 14.41
C LYS A 91 -6.08 12.42 13.39
N GLN A 92 -6.53 12.56 12.14
CA GLN A 92 -5.68 13.12 11.10
C GLN A 92 -5.27 14.55 11.44
N VAL A 93 -4.01 14.88 11.20
CA VAL A 93 -3.38 16.15 11.56
C VAL A 93 -4.08 17.30 10.83
N ARG A 94 -4.73 18.23 11.52
CA ARG A 94 -5.54 19.28 10.86
C ARG A 94 -4.72 20.42 10.23
N SER A 95 -3.47 20.56 10.63
CA SER A 95 -2.59 21.67 10.24
C SER A 95 -1.83 21.48 8.93
N LEU A 96 -2.07 20.38 8.19
CA LEU A 96 -1.37 20.13 6.92
C LEU A 96 -1.75 21.18 5.87
N LYS A 97 -0.76 21.71 5.17
CA LYS A 97 -0.90 22.82 4.21
C LYS A 97 -0.63 22.40 2.76
N THR A 98 0.05 21.28 2.54
CA THR A 98 0.47 20.82 1.21
C THR A 98 -0.04 19.42 0.90
N VAL A 99 -0.18 19.10 -0.39
CA VAL A 99 -0.53 17.75 -0.86
C VAL A 99 0.54 16.73 -0.44
N HIS A 100 1.81 17.12 -0.44
CA HIS A 100 2.91 16.28 0.05
C HIS A 100 2.71 15.82 1.49
N GLN A 101 2.32 16.73 2.38
CA GLN A 101 2.05 16.37 3.78
C GLN A 101 0.88 15.40 3.91
N VAL A 102 -0.17 15.59 3.10
CA VAL A 102 -1.32 14.66 3.07
C VAL A 102 -0.89 13.28 2.59
N TRP A 103 -0.04 13.21 1.56
CA TRP A 103 0.51 11.95 1.06
C TRP A 103 1.43 11.28 2.08
N GLN A 104 2.28 12.06 2.76
CA GLN A 104 3.18 11.56 3.80
C GLN A 104 2.41 10.96 4.98
N GLU A 105 1.34 11.63 5.44
CA GLU A 105 0.45 11.10 6.47
C GLU A 105 -0.20 9.77 6.05
N TRP A 106 -0.54 9.64 4.78
CA TRP A 106 -1.14 8.42 4.22
C TRP A 106 -0.16 7.24 4.20
N GLU A 107 1.07 7.45 3.70
CA GLU A 107 2.04 6.38 3.46
C GLU A 107 2.88 6.03 4.69
N SER A 108 3.37 7.04 5.41
CA SER A 108 4.37 6.89 6.46
C SER A 108 3.86 7.31 7.84
N GLY A 109 2.72 8.00 7.89
CA GLY A 109 2.22 8.63 9.11
C GLY A 109 2.93 9.96 9.39
N LEU A 110 2.44 10.66 10.41
CA LEU A 110 2.98 11.95 10.87
C LEU A 110 2.97 11.99 12.40
N ASN A 111 3.91 12.75 12.98
CA ASN A 111 4.02 12.99 14.43
C ASN A 111 4.12 11.69 15.27
N GLY A 112 4.76 10.65 14.73
CA GLY A 112 4.84 9.34 15.39
C GLY A 112 3.52 8.54 15.37
N GLY A 113 2.49 9.04 14.70
CA GLY A 113 1.24 8.33 14.47
C GLY A 113 1.36 7.30 13.33
N PRO A 114 0.47 6.29 13.30
CA PRO A 114 0.48 5.27 12.25
C PRO A 114 0.13 5.87 10.87
N PRO A 115 0.56 5.21 9.77
CA PRO A 115 0.09 5.55 8.43
C PRO A 115 -1.43 5.42 8.31
N VAL A 116 -2.08 6.42 7.70
CA VAL A 116 -3.54 6.39 7.50
C VAL A 116 -3.96 5.23 6.59
N ARG A 117 -3.10 4.81 5.65
CA ARG A 117 -3.35 3.63 4.81
C ARG A 117 -3.60 2.38 5.65
N ILE A 118 -2.66 2.07 6.55
CA ILE A 118 -2.74 0.88 7.41
C ILE A 118 -3.95 0.97 8.34
N MET A 119 -4.27 2.16 8.82
CA MET A 119 -5.45 2.39 9.66
C MET A 119 -6.76 2.08 8.89
N GLU A 120 -6.88 2.53 7.65
CA GLU A 120 -8.06 2.25 6.81
C GLU A 120 -8.12 0.77 6.40
N GLU A 121 -7.00 0.12 6.11
CA GLU A 121 -6.95 -1.30 5.76
C GLU A 121 -7.27 -2.22 6.95
N THR A 122 -6.77 -1.89 8.15
CA THR A 122 -6.92 -2.73 9.35
C THR A 122 -8.27 -2.52 10.03
N HIS A 123 -8.74 -1.26 10.09
CA HIS A 123 -9.91 -0.89 10.90
C HIS A 123 -11.09 -0.38 10.06
N GLY A 124 -10.93 -0.17 8.75
CA GLY A 124 -12.00 0.30 7.87
C GLY A 124 -12.61 1.61 8.34
N SER A 125 -13.93 1.65 8.52
CA SER A 125 -14.61 2.86 8.99
C SER A 125 -14.61 3.05 10.52
N SER A 126 -14.19 2.04 11.30
CA SER A 126 -14.34 2.04 12.76
C SER A 126 -13.43 3.04 13.48
N TRP A 127 -12.23 3.33 12.93
CA TRP A 127 -11.32 4.35 13.48
C TRP A 127 -11.83 5.79 13.25
N ARG A 128 -12.83 5.97 12.38
CA ARG A 128 -13.47 7.26 12.09
C ARG A 128 -14.71 7.43 12.96
N CYS A 129 -14.49 7.66 14.25
CA CYS A 129 -15.52 7.56 15.28
C CYS A 129 -16.68 8.57 15.12
N ASN A 130 -16.44 9.75 14.54
CA ASN A 130 -17.46 10.80 14.41
C ASN A 130 -17.64 11.31 12.98
N ALA A 131 -18.76 12.00 12.72
CA ALA A 131 -19.08 12.54 11.40
C ALA A 131 -18.04 13.57 10.89
N ALA A 132 -17.38 14.29 11.79
CA ALA A 132 -16.35 15.27 11.43
C ALA A 132 -15.07 14.58 10.94
N GLU A 133 -14.63 13.49 11.57
CA GLU A 133 -13.51 12.65 11.12
C GLU A 133 -13.84 11.97 9.80
N LYS A 134 -15.05 11.41 9.65
CA LYS A 134 -15.50 10.83 8.37
C LYS A 134 -15.42 11.85 7.23
N ARG A 135 -15.98 13.05 7.42
CA ARG A 135 -15.94 14.13 6.42
C ARG A 135 -14.51 14.54 6.09
N PHE A 136 -13.65 14.65 7.11
CA PHE A 136 -12.28 15.07 6.93
C PHE A 136 -11.46 14.02 6.16
N PHE A 137 -11.62 12.75 6.52
CA PHE A 137 -11.04 11.62 5.82
C PHE A 137 -11.43 11.61 4.35
N PHE A 138 -12.72 11.67 4.03
CA PHE A 138 -13.15 11.64 2.62
C PHE A 138 -12.61 12.81 1.81
N ARG A 139 -12.45 13.99 2.42
CA ARG A 139 -11.81 15.13 1.74
C ARG A 139 -10.34 14.84 1.41
N ARG A 140 -9.58 14.28 2.35
CA ARG A 140 -8.17 13.89 2.11
C ARG A 140 -8.06 12.72 1.15
N LYS A 141 -8.95 11.75 1.25
CA LYS A 141 -8.99 10.56 0.40
C LYS A 141 -9.11 10.93 -1.07
N ARG A 142 -9.93 11.94 -1.42
CA ARG A 142 -9.99 12.49 -2.79
C ARG A 142 -8.65 12.99 -3.33
N ILE A 143 -7.86 13.66 -2.49
CA ILE A 143 -6.54 14.15 -2.87
C ILE A 143 -5.60 12.97 -3.09
N ILE A 144 -5.60 12.01 -2.16
CA ILE A 144 -4.79 10.79 -2.20
C ILE A 144 -5.11 9.98 -3.46
N ASP A 145 -6.40 9.75 -3.74
CA ASP A 145 -6.85 9.00 -4.92
C ASP A 145 -6.39 9.70 -6.21
N ARG A 146 -6.42 11.04 -6.24
CA ARG A 146 -5.90 11.78 -7.39
C ARG A 146 -4.38 11.65 -7.54
N VAL A 147 -3.62 11.61 -6.46
CA VAL A 147 -2.16 11.35 -6.50
C VAL A 147 -1.89 9.96 -7.08
N VAL A 148 -2.60 8.93 -6.61
CA VAL A 148 -2.47 7.55 -7.14
C VAL A 148 -2.83 7.50 -8.62
N LEU A 149 -3.91 8.17 -9.02
CA LEU A 149 -4.37 8.21 -10.40
C LEU A 149 -3.33 8.90 -11.31
N ILE A 150 -2.77 10.05 -10.90
CA ILE A 150 -1.70 10.73 -11.67
C ILE A 150 -0.45 9.85 -11.78
N ALA A 151 -0.07 9.18 -10.70
CA ALA A 151 1.07 8.25 -10.71
C ALA A 151 0.87 7.11 -11.72
N GLN A 152 -0.35 6.56 -11.79
CA GLN A 152 -0.72 5.53 -12.75
C GLN A 152 -0.77 6.05 -14.20
N GLU A 153 -1.42 7.20 -14.45
CA GLU A 153 -1.54 7.82 -15.78
C GLU A 153 -0.19 8.18 -16.39
N GLN A 154 0.74 8.69 -15.57
CA GLN A 154 2.04 9.18 -16.04
C GLN A 154 3.19 8.19 -15.81
N ASN A 155 2.92 7.04 -15.18
CA ASN A 155 3.91 6.04 -14.81
C ASN A 155 5.08 6.62 -13.98
N ILE A 156 4.74 7.49 -13.02
CA ILE A 156 5.70 8.18 -12.15
C ILE A 156 5.52 7.75 -10.70
N SER A 157 6.52 8.07 -9.86
CA SER A 157 6.40 7.83 -8.42
C SER A 157 5.28 8.66 -7.78
N HIS A 158 4.67 8.14 -6.71
CA HIS A 158 3.61 8.85 -5.98
C HIS A 158 4.10 10.20 -5.41
N THR A 159 5.36 10.31 -5.00
CA THR A 159 5.96 11.56 -4.54
C THR A 159 6.03 12.61 -5.67
N GLN A 160 6.40 12.20 -6.89
CA GLN A 160 6.37 13.08 -8.05
C GLN A 160 4.93 13.47 -8.43
N ALA A 161 3.98 12.53 -8.38
CA ALA A 161 2.57 12.82 -8.61
C ALA A 161 2.00 13.82 -7.58
N ALA A 162 2.40 13.73 -6.30
CA ALA A 162 2.06 14.70 -5.27
C ALA A 162 2.64 16.09 -5.57
N THR A 163 3.86 16.15 -6.12
CA THR A 163 4.47 17.42 -6.59
C THR A 163 3.68 18.05 -7.71
N ILE A 164 3.29 17.27 -8.72
CA ILE A 164 2.48 17.76 -9.85
C ILE A 164 1.12 18.27 -9.36
N LEU A 165 0.45 17.51 -8.48
CA LEU A 165 -0.84 17.92 -7.94
C LEU A 165 -0.73 19.18 -7.06
N GLU A 166 0.35 19.32 -6.29
CA GLU A 166 0.63 20.53 -5.52
C GLU A 166 0.87 21.75 -6.44
N ALA A 167 1.60 21.58 -7.54
CA ALA A 167 1.80 22.64 -8.54
C ALA A 167 0.47 23.06 -9.20
N GLN A 168 -0.42 22.11 -9.48
CA GLN A 168 -1.77 22.42 -9.97
C GLN A 168 -2.59 23.22 -8.96
N ARG A 169 -2.49 22.86 -7.67
CA ARG A 169 -3.16 23.56 -6.57
C ARG A 169 -2.65 25.00 -6.43
N THR A 170 -1.34 25.22 -6.46
CA THR A 170 -0.74 26.55 -6.33
C THR A 170 -1.05 27.44 -7.53
N ASN A 171 -0.98 26.90 -8.75
CA ASN A 171 -1.38 27.62 -9.97
C ASN A 171 -2.83 28.07 -9.93
N SER A 172 -3.72 27.24 -9.38
CA SER A 172 -5.14 27.55 -9.22
C SER A 172 -5.46 28.39 -7.97
N LYS A 173 -4.44 28.71 -7.13
CA LYS A 173 -4.56 29.41 -5.84
C LYS A 173 -5.62 28.80 -4.91
N LEU A 174 -5.77 27.48 -4.94
CA LEU A 174 -6.79 26.77 -4.15
C LEU A 174 -6.25 26.37 -2.78
N THR A 175 -7.11 26.37 -1.77
CA THR A 175 -6.82 25.69 -0.49
C THR A 175 -6.87 24.17 -0.69
N LEU A 176 -6.33 23.38 0.24
CA LEU A 176 -6.44 21.91 0.19
C LEU A 176 -7.91 21.44 0.14
N ASN A 177 -8.79 22.11 0.89
CA ASN A 177 -10.22 21.83 0.83
C ASN A 177 -10.81 22.21 -0.53
N GLY A 178 -10.43 23.37 -1.07
CA GLY A 178 -10.83 23.79 -2.42
C GLY A 178 -10.39 22.80 -3.49
N LEU A 179 -9.17 22.25 -3.38
CA LEU A 179 -8.69 21.18 -4.26
C LEU A 179 -9.59 19.94 -4.15
N SER A 180 -9.87 19.47 -2.93
CA SER A 180 -10.76 18.31 -2.71
C SER A 180 -12.15 18.52 -3.31
N ASP A 181 -12.71 19.72 -3.18
CA ASP A 181 -14.03 20.06 -3.74
C ASP A 181 -14.00 20.14 -5.28
N THR A 182 -12.92 20.65 -5.88
CA THR A 182 -12.76 20.63 -7.35
C THR A 182 -12.62 19.22 -7.90
N LEU A 183 -11.91 18.34 -7.20
CA LEU A 183 -11.76 16.93 -7.58
C LEU A 183 -13.08 16.17 -7.46
N HIS A 184 -13.94 16.55 -6.51
CA HIS A 184 -15.25 15.94 -6.38
C HIS A 184 -16.19 16.24 -7.55
N ARG A 185 -16.12 17.48 -8.08
CA ARG A 185 -16.98 17.93 -9.18
C ARG A 185 -16.57 17.37 -10.54
N LYS A 186 -15.34 16.89 -10.70
CA LYS A 186 -14.80 16.32 -11.94
C LYS A 186 -15.13 14.83 -12.14
N LYS A 187 -16.22 14.35 -11.53
CA LYS A 187 -16.69 12.97 -11.65
C LYS A 187 -17.73 12.84 -12.74
#